data_AF-A0A2C9L7P4-F1
#
_entry.id   AF-A0A2C9L7P4-F1
#
_cell.length_a   1.000
_cell.length_b   1.000
_cell.length_c   1.000
_cell.angle_alpha   90.00
_cell.angle_beta   90.00
_cell.angle_gamma   90.00
#
_symmetry.space_group_name_H-M   'P 1'
#
loop_
_entity.id
_entity.type
_entity.pdbx_description
1 polymer ?
#
loop_
_entity_poly.entity_id
_entity_poly.type
_entity_poly.pdbx_seq_one_letter_code
_entity_poly.pdbx_strand_id
1 'polypeptide(L)'
;MAPVARQAFYWNIPVITSGAMAGDFKANRMEMYQTLTRVGTNYNELSSCLISIFKYYNYHNVVLFYDGDGHSKVMYKLCHVVINAMYESFLESGQRMNFNISNHPAKYKHIDDVEDLLKSRVGTQYGVE
;
A
#
# COMPACT_ATOMS: atom_id res chain seq x y z
N MET A 1 -4.14 10.55 -13.76
CA MET A 1 -4.69 9.36 -14.43
C MET A 1 -6.19 9.16 -14.20
N ALA A 2 -6.68 9.08 -12.96
CA ALA A 2 -8.08 8.68 -12.68
C ALA A 2 -9.18 9.47 -13.42
N PRO A 3 -9.13 10.81 -13.56
CA PRO A 3 -10.16 11.54 -14.31
C PRO A 3 -10.22 11.16 -15.79
N VAL A 4 -9.05 11.01 -16.42
CA VAL A 4 -8.94 10.65 -17.84
C VAL A 4 -9.49 9.25 -18.09
N ALA A 5 -9.14 8.27 -17.25
CA ALA A 5 -9.61 6.90 -17.38
C ALA A 5 -11.14 6.78 -17.21
N ARG A 6 -11.73 7.55 -16.27
CA ARG A 6 -13.18 7.60 -16.08
C ARG A 6 -13.91 8.18 -17.28
N GLN A 7 -13.38 9.24 -17.88
CA GLN A 7 -14.01 9.87 -19.04
C GLN A 7 -13.87 9.04 -20.31
N ALA A 8 -12.71 8.40 -20.51
CA ALA A 8 -12.43 7.61 -21.71
C ALA A 8 -13.43 6.47 -21.93
N PHE A 9 -13.99 5.91 -20.85
CA PHE A 9 -15.07 4.93 -20.91
C PHE A 9 -16.29 5.46 -21.68
N TYR A 10 -16.77 6.67 -21.37
CA TYR A 10 -17.93 7.27 -22.03
C TYR A 10 -17.72 7.57 -23.52
N TRP A 11 -16.47 7.62 -23.96
CA TRP A 11 -16.11 7.85 -25.36
C TRP A 11 -15.69 6.56 -26.07
N ASN A 12 -15.76 5.40 -25.41
CA ASN A 12 -15.31 4.11 -25.93
C ASN A 12 -13.84 4.12 -26.40
N ILE A 13 -12.97 4.85 -25.68
CA ILE A 13 -11.54 4.96 -25.99
C ILE A 13 -10.74 4.09 -25.01
N PRO A 14 -9.89 3.17 -25.50
CA PRO A 14 -8.97 2.42 -24.64
C PRO A 14 -7.85 3.33 -24.11
N VAL A 15 -7.53 3.19 -22.83
CA VAL A 15 -6.41 3.91 -22.19
C VAL A 15 -5.36 2.90 -21.78
N ILE A 16 -4.14 3.04 -22.31
CA ILE A 16 -3.00 2.19 -21.95
C ILE A 16 -1.97 3.05 -21.21
N THR A 17 -1.51 2.61 -20.04
CA THR A 17 -0.58 3.39 -19.23
C THR A 17 0.35 2.53 -18.35
N SER A 18 1.55 3.03 -18.10
CA SER A 18 2.49 2.50 -17.10
C SER A 18 2.38 3.18 -15.72
N GLY A 19 1.71 4.34 -15.62
CA GLY A 19 1.77 5.20 -14.42
C GLY A 19 0.62 5.05 -13.41
N ALA A 20 -0.40 4.24 -13.69
CA ALA A 20 -1.58 4.07 -12.83
C ALA A 20 -1.32 3.08 -11.67
N MET A 21 -0.39 3.44 -10.78
CA MET A 21 0.16 2.52 -9.77
C MET A 21 -0.74 2.29 -8.54
N ALA A 22 -1.71 3.18 -8.27
CA ALA A 22 -2.58 3.09 -7.09
C ALA A 22 -3.46 1.83 -7.09
N GLY A 23 -3.75 1.33 -5.89
CA GLY A 23 -4.57 0.13 -5.68
C GLY A 23 -6.01 0.27 -6.19
N ASP A 24 -6.59 1.46 -6.07
CA ASP A 24 -7.96 1.79 -6.45
C ASP A 24 -8.28 1.50 -7.92
N PHE A 25 -7.26 1.54 -8.81
CA PHE A 25 -7.45 1.19 -10.22
C PHE A 25 -7.77 -0.30 -10.43
N LYS A 26 -7.30 -1.17 -9.53
CA LYS A 26 -7.67 -2.59 -9.49
C LYS A 26 -9.03 -2.77 -8.83
N ALA A 27 -9.22 -2.18 -7.65
CA ALA A 27 -10.44 -2.33 -6.86
C ALA A 27 -11.69 -1.85 -7.63
N ASN A 28 -11.60 -0.69 -8.29
CA ASN A 28 -12.72 -0.09 -9.03
C ASN A 28 -12.65 -0.35 -10.54
N ARG A 29 -11.93 -1.41 -10.98
CA ARG A 29 -11.74 -1.72 -12.40
C ARG A 29 -13.08 -1.84 -13.14
N MET A 30 -14.02 -2.57 -12.55
CA MET A 30 -15.31 -2.86 -13.16
C MET A 30 -16.30 -1.70 -13.08
N GLU A 31 -16.09 -0.74 -12.18
CA GLU A 31 -17.02 0.37 -11.96
C GLU A 31 -16.59 1.65 -12.68
N MET A 32 -15.30 1.99 -12.63
CA MET A 32 -14.81 3.31 -13.04
C MET A 32 -13.68 3.28 -14.08
N TYR A 33 -13.05 2.13 -14.30
CA TYR A 33 -11.81 2.03 -15.08
C TYR A 33 -11.85 0.90 -16.12
N GLN A 34 -13.01 0.66 -16.71
CA GLN A 34 -13.26 -0.51 -17.59
C GLN A 34 -12.40 -0.51 -18.87
N THR A 35 -12.09 0.67 -19.41
CA THR A 35 -11.24 0.82 -20.61
C THR A 35 -9.75 1.04 -20.29
N LEU A 36 -9.37 1.01 -19.00
CA LEU A 36 -7.99 1.21 -18.56
C LEU A 36 -7.22 -0.11 -18.56
N THR A 37 -6.16 -0.16 -19.36
CA THR A 37 -5.15 -1.22 -19.33
C THR A 37 -3.86 -0.68 -18.74
N ARG A 38 -3.41 -1.31 -17.66
CA ARG A 38 -2.15 -0.99 -16.98
C ARG A 38 -1.08 -1.96 -17.47
N VAL A 39 0.04 -1.43 -17.96
CA VAL A 39 1.16 -2.23 -18.50
C VAL A 39 2.44 -2.12 -17.65
N GLY A 40 2.39 -1.35 -16.57
CA GLY A 40 3.51 -1.16 -15.64
C GLY A 40 3.33 -1.87 -14.31
N THR A 41 4.38 -1.83 -13.48
CA THR A 41 4.32 -2.23 -12.08
C THR A 41 3.36 -1.33 -11.31
N ASN A 42 2.70 -1.90 -10.31
CA ASN A 42 1.74 -1.19 -9.49
C ASN A 42 1.86 -1.64 -8.03
N TYR A 43 1.26 -0.89 -7.10
CA TYR A 43 1.43 -1.16 -5.67
C TYR A 43 0.72 -2.45 -5.22
N ASN A 44 -0.25 -2.98 -5.97
CA ASN A 44 -0.82 -4.30 -5.69
C ASN A 44 0.21 -5.43 -5.91
N GLU A 45 1.05 -5.32 -6.95
CA GLU A 45 2.12 -6.30 -7.20
C GLU A 45 3.22 -6.23 -6.13
N LEU A 46 3.59 -5.02 -5.71
CA LEU A 46 4.50 -4.83 -4.58
C LEU A 46 3.96 -5.51 -3.31
N SER A 47 2.66 -5.34 -3.04
CA SER A 47 1.99 -5.94 -1.90
C SER A 47 1.98 -7.46 -1.99
N SER A 48 1.71 -8.01 -3.17
CA SER A 48 1.70 -9.45 -3.44
C SER A 48 3.08 -10.08 -3.22
N CYS A 49 4.15 -9.36 -3.61
CA CYS A 49 5.53 -9.76 -3.33
C CYS A 49 5.81 -9.85 -1.83
N LEU A 50 5.45 -8.80 -1.06
CA LEU A 50 5.63 -8.78 0.40
C LEU A 50 4.83 -9.87 1.11
N ILE A 51 3.57 -10.08 0.72
CA ILE A 51 2.74 -11.18 1.22
C ILE A 51 3.43 -12.52 1.00
N SER A 52 4.01 -12.74 -0.18
CA SER A 52 4.70 -13.99 -0.49
C SER A 52 5.92 -14.21 0.40
N ILE A 53 6.68 -13.15 0.70
CA ILE A 53 7.81 -13.20 1.64
C ILE A 53 7.30 -13.54 3.06
N PHE A 54 6.25 -12.87 3.53
CA PHE A 54 5.71 -13.11 4.86
C PHE A 54 5.16 -14.52 5.02
N LYS A 55 4.55 -15.08 3.98
CA LYS A 55 4.11 -16.48 3.95
C LYS A 55 5.29 -17.44 4.00
N TYR A 56 6.33 -17.18 3.22
CA TYR A 56 7.52 -18.03 3.17
C TYR A 56 8.21 -18.14 4.54
N TYR A 57 8.36 -17.01 5.26
CA TYR A 57 8.97 -16.97 6.58
C TYR A 57 7.99 -17.16 7.76
N ASN A 58 6.72 -17.41 7.45
CA ASN A 58 5.67 -17.62 8.46
C ASN A 58 5.54 -16.44 9.44
N TYR A 59 5.59 -15.21 8.93
CA TYR A 59 5.39 -13.98 9.70
C TYR A 59 3.89 -13.69 9.89
N HIS A 60 3.51 -13.40 11.13
CA HIS A 60 2.11 -13.23 11.55
C HIS A 60 1.81 -11.85 12.17
N ASN A 61 2.83 -11.08 12.56
CA ASN A 61 2.65 -9.76 13.17
C ASN A 61 3.37 -8.74 12.28
N VAL A 62 2.61 -7.81 11.68
CA VAL A 62 3.13 -6.83 10.72
C VAL A 62 2.61 -5.44 11.07
N VAL A 63 3.51 -4.47 11.16
CA VAL A 63 3.17 -3.06 11.37
C VAL A 63 3.54 -2.28 10.12
N LEU A 64 2.58 -1.53 9.57
CA LEU A 64 2.81 -0.58 8.50
C LEU A 64 2.96 0.81 9.11
N PHE A 65 4.21 1.27 9.18
CA PHE A 65 4.57 2.59 9.65
C PHE A 65 5.03 3.44 8.45
N TYR A 66 4.44 4.63 8.28
CA TYR A 66 4.81 5.51 7.19
C TYR A 66 4.62 6.97 7.53
N ASP A 67 5.43 7.83 6.92
CA ASP A 67 5.22 9.27 6.91
C ASP A 67 4.37 9.65 5.69
N GLY A 68 3.17 10.18 5.95
CA GLY A 68 2.26 10.62 4.89
C GLY A 68 2.84 11.72 3.99
N ASP A 69 3.75 12.55 4.49
CA ASP A 69 4.33 13.69 3.78
C ASP A 69 5.81 13.49 3.39
N GLY A 70 6.40 12.34 3.73
CA GLY A 70 7.81 12.02 3.50
C GLY A 70 8.28 12.09 2.04
N HIS A 71 7.36 11.99 1.07
CA HIS A 71 7.63 12.15 -0.36
C HIS A 71 6.76 13.22 -1.04
N SER A 72 6.36 14.25 -0.28
CA SER A 72 5.52 15.35 -0.76
C SER A 72 6.07 16.08 -1.99
N LYS A 73 7.40 16.10 -2.18
CA LYS A 73 8.06 16.67 -3.37
C LYS A 73 7.82 15.87 -4.67
N VAL A 74 7.46 14.59 -4.57
CA VAL A 74 7.19 13.71 -5.71
C VAL A 74 5.69 13.70 -6.00
N MET A 75 4.88 13.41 -4.97
CA MET A 75 3.43 13.42 -5.06
C MET A 75 2.84 13.62 -3.67
N TYR A 76 1.80 14.45 -3.59
CA TYR A 76 1.04 14.61 -2.35
C TYR A 76 0.53 13.25 -1.85
N LYS A 77 0.81 12.93 -0.58
CA LYS A 77 0.41 11.69 0.09
C LYS A 77 0.82 10.39 -0.63
N LEU A 78 1.97 10.38 -1.31
CA LEU A 78 2.48 9.19 -1.99
C LEU A 78 2.55 7.96 -1.07
N CYS A 79 3.19 8.10 0.09
CA CYS A 79 3.35 7.00 1.05
C CYS A 79 1.99 6.46 1.51
N HIS A 80 0.99 7.33 1.69
CA HIS A 80 -0.36 6.92 2.02
C HIS A 80 -0.97 6.04 0.92
N VAL A 81 -0.84 6.43 -0.36
CA VAL A 81 -1.38 5.65 -1.48
C VAL A 81 -0.72 4.27 -1.56
N VAL A 82 0.60 4.20 -1.34
CA VAL A 82 1.34 2.93 -1.32
C VAL A 82 0.86 2.03 -0.17
N ILE A 83 0.81 2.56 1.05
CA ILE A 83 0.45 1.81 2.25
C ILE A 83 -1.01 1.39 2.22
N ASN A 84 -1.91 2.21 1.67
CA ASN A 84 -3.31 1.82 1.50
C ASN A 84 -3.45 0.61 0.57
N ALA A 85 -2.76 0.61 -0.57
CA ALA A 85 -2.76 -0.53 -1.50
C ALA A 85 -2.21 -1.81 -0.84
N MET A 86 -1.18 -1.68 0.01
CA MET A 86 -0.66 -2.78 0.81
C MET A 86 -1.70 -3.29 1.80
N TYR A 87 -2.27 -2.40 2.60
CA TYR A 87 -3.25 -2.75 3.61
C TYR A 87 -4.46 -3.49 3.01
N GLU A 88 -5.01 -2.99 1.90
CA GLU A 88 -6.10 -3.66 1.19
C GLU A 88 -5.69 -5.05 0.68
N SER A 89 -4.54 -5.15 0.02
CA SER A 89 -4.03 -6.44 -0.48
C SER A 89 -3.79 -7.44 0.64
N PHE A 90 -3.35 -6.96 1.82
CA PHE A 90 -3.15 -7.77 3.01
C PHE A 90 -4.47 -8.29 3.59
N LEU A 91 -5.50 -7.46 3.67
CA LEU A 91 -6.85 -7.89 4.08
C LEU A 91 -7.42 -8.94 3.11
N GLU A 92 -7.25 -8.73 1.81
CA GLU A 92 -7.67 -9.68 0.76
C GLU A 92 -6.94 -11.03 0.84
N SER A 93 -5.70 -11.04 1.36
CA SER A 93 -4.86 -12.24 1.36
C SER A 93 -5.35 -13.38 2.28
N GLY A 94 -6.30 -13.09 3.18
CA GLY A 94 -6.88 -14.06 4.12
C GLY A 94 -5.91 -14.59 5.19
N GLN A 95 -4.69 -14.04 5.27
CA GLN A 95 -3.71 -14.46 6.27
C GLN A 95 -4.13 -13.94 7.65
N ARG A 96 -3.96 -14.76 8.70
CA ARG A 96 -4.16 -14.35 10.10
C ARG A 96 -2.98 -13.47 10.55
N MET A 97 -2.84 -12.31 9.92
CA MET A 97 -1.82 -11.33 10.24
C MET A 97 -2.43 -10.21 11.07
N ASN A 98 -1.78 -9.87 12.19
CA ASN A 98 -2.16 -8.72 12.99
C ASN A 98 -1.59 -7.46 12.34
N PHE A 99 -2.46 -6.67 11.70
CA PHE A 99 -2.08 -5.45 11.01
C PHE A 99 -2.41 -4.21 11.80
N ASN A 100 -1.43 -3.31 11.90
CA ASN A 100 -1.63 -1.97 12.42
C ASN A 100 -1.03 -0.97 11.44
N ILE A 101 -1.83 0.04 11.08
CA ILE A 101 -1.36 1.17 10.31
C ILE A 101 -1.13 2.33 11.27
N SER A 102 0.07 2.90 11.21
CA SER A 102 0.39 4.14 11.91
C SER A 102 0.88 5.16 10.89
N ASN A 103 0.06 6.20 10.68
CA ASN A 103 0.47 7.38 9.92
C ASN A 103 1.29 8.26 10.86
N HIS A 104 2.52 8.56 10.46
CA HIS A 104 3.39 9.47 11.17
C HIS A 104 3.30 10.87 10.56
N PRO A 105 2.56 11.79 11.21
CA PRO A 105 2.95 13.20 11.13
C PRO A 105 2.89 13.96 12.47
N ALA A 106 2.52 13.34 13.60
CA ALA A 106 2.37 14.06 14.88
C ALA A 106 2.53 13.24 16.19
N LYS A 107 2.35 11.92 16.17
CA LYS A 107 2.17 11.10 17.39
C LYS A 107 3.43 10.40 17.92
N TYR A 108 4.47 10.27 17.11
CA TYR A 108 5.71 9.53 17.43
C TYR A 108 6.95 10.39 17.12
N LYS A 109 7.12 11.51 17.82
CA LYS A 109 8.14 12.52 17.46
C LYS A 109 9.56 12.04 17.74
N HIS A 110 9.72 11.05 18.61
CA HIS A 110 10.99 10.49 19.01
C HIS A 110 11.13 9.06 18.49
N ILE A 111 12.38 8.67 18.18
CA ILE A 111 12.72 7.31 17.76
C ILE A 111 12.31 6.29 18.82
N ASP A 112 12.42 6.66 20.10
CA ASP A 112 12.00 5.85 21.25
C ASP A 112 10.51 5.47 21.17
N ASP A 113 9.65 6.38 20.69
CA ASP A 113 8.22 6.10 20.55
C ASP A 113 7.95 5.04 19.46
N VAL A 114 8.80 4.99 18.43
CA VAL A 114 8.73 4.00 17.35
C VAL A 114 9.31 2.67 17.80
N GLU A 115 10.39 2.69 18.57
CA GLU A 115 11.00 1.48 19.14
C GLU A 115 10.01 0.77 20.08
N ASP A 116 9.35 1.51 20.97
CA ASP A 116 8.32 0.96 21.87
C ASP A 116 7.12 0.42 21.09
N LEU A 117 6.72 1.08 19.99
CA LEU A 117 5.68 0.57 19.09
C LEU A 117 6.09 -0.76 18.46
N LEU A 118 7.32 -0.87 17.97
CA LEU A 118 7.81 -2.09 17.32
C LEU A 118 7.97 -3.23 18.34
N LYS A 119 8.55 -2.96 19.52
CA LYS A 119 8.66 -3.93 20.61
C LYS A 119 7.29 -4.44 21.05
N SER A 120 6.31 -3.55 21.21
CA SER A 120 4.96 -3.94 21.67
C SER A 120 4.12 -4.66 20.62
N ARG A 121 4.29 -4.35 19.32
CA ARG A 121 3.43 -4.89 18.24
C ARG A 121 4.04 -6.06 17.48
N VAL A 122 5.36 -6.10 17.33
CA VAL A 122 6.08 -7.14 16.57
C VAL A 122 6.81 -8.11 17.52
N GLY A 123 7.32 -7.61 18.63
CA GLY A 123 8.11 -8.37 19.62
C GLY A 123 9.62 -8.27 19.38
N THR A 124 10.40 -8.82 20.32
CA THR A 124 11.88 -8.77 20.30
C THR A 124 12.53 -10.02 19.73
N GLN A 125 11.75 -11.05 19.42
CA GLN A 125 12.22 -12.38 18.96
C GLN A 125 13.14 -12.36 17.72
N TYR A 126 13.10 -11.30 16.90
CA TYR A 126 13.94 -11.15 15.70
C TYR A 126 14.80 -9.87 15.71
N GLY A 127 14.82 -9.12 16.82
CA GLY A 127 15.68 -7.95 16.98
C GLY A 127 17.04 -8.39 17.54
N VAL A 128 18.12 -8.12 16.83
CA VAL A 128 19.48 -8.33 17.35
C VAL A 128 19.74 -7.26 18.41
N GLU A 129 20.18 -7.67 19.60
CA GLU A 129 20.62 -6.78 20.69
C GLU A 129 21.82 -5.91 20.29
#